data_AF-A0A819GBF4-F1
#
_entry.id   AF-A0A819GBF4-F1
#
_cell.length_a   1.000
_cell.length_b   1.000
_cell.length_c   1.000
_cell.angle_alpha   90.00
_cell.angle_beta   90.00
_cell.angle_gamma   90.00
#
_symmetry.space_group_name_H-M   'P 1'
#
loop_
_entity.id
_entity.type
_entity.pdbx_description
1 polymer ?
#
loop_
_entity_poly.entity_id
_entity_poly.type
_entity_poly.pdbx_seq_one_letter_code
_entity_poly.pdbx_strand_id
1 'polypeptide(L)'
;MVTQCTRFDRLMSNSDNRKMDIIWQKKFNAKLGGVNQLVSLMRALASPSARSDVFMFFGIDCTHITCSRERPSIAAIIGSKDSTSVYTQCAGRVVQQFSPKGKIALEIVKDLHILVGELLCEFSNHNSRLPNKLVFYRAGVDDGSFQKVLDNELRAIQRACKELYGHNQLLPQICFIIVKKHHNTRTAIDTDIVSPNGFDFYLNSHAAIQGTSKPALFKFYMMKLVLHQMIFNN
;
A
#
# COMPACT_ATOMS: atom_id res chain seq x y z
N MET A 1 -9.77 -22.83 6.32
CA MET A 1 -8.79 -23.79 5.75
C MET A 1 -7.54 -23.03 5.35
N VAL A 2 -6.37 -23.39 5.88
CA VAL A 2 -5.06 -22.78 5.50
C VAL A 2 -4.30 -23.77 4.65
N THR A 3 -3.78 -23.35 3.49
CA THR A 3 -3.04 -24.21 2.55
C THR A 3 -1.64 -23.65 2.27
N GLN A 4 -0.64 -24.51 2.04
CA GLN A 4 0.71 -24.12 1.65
C GLN A 4 1.25 -25.10 0.60
N CYS A 5 1.39 -24.64 -0.64
CA CYS A 5 1.97 -25.44 -1.71
C CYS A 5 3.50 -25.40 -1.66
N THR A 6 4.13 -26.54 -1.96
CA THR A 6 5.58 -26.64 -2.18
C THR A 6 5.86 -27.54 -3.38
N ARG A 7 6.93 -27.26 -4.12
CA ARG A 7 7.32 -28.07 -5.28
C ARG A 7 8.03 -29.34 -4.78
N PHE A 8 7.65 -30.50 -5.33
CA PHE A 8 8.12 -31.80 -4.83
C PHE A 8 9.66 -31.92 -4.84
N ASP A 9 10.30 -31.55 -5.93
CA ASP A 9 11.75 -31.54 -6.08
C ASP A 9 12.47 -30.58 -5.11
N ARG A 10 11.81 -29.49 -4.68
CA ARG A 10 12.33 -28.55 -3.68
C ARG A 10 12.26 -29.14 -2.27
N LEU A 11 11.29 -30.02 -2.00
CA LEU A 11 11.18 -30.75 -0.74
C LEU A 11 12.23 -31.85 -0.63
N MET A 12 12.50 -32.55 -1.74
CA MET A 12 13.41 -33.70 -1.78
C MET A 12 14.91 -33.31 -1.81
N SER A 13 15.25 -32.04 -2.09
CA SER A 13 16.65 -31.61 -2.04
C SER A 13 17.10 -31.41 -0.58
N ASN A 14 17.73 -32.43 0.01
CA ASN A 14 18.20 -32.48 1.41
C ASN A 14 19.29 -31.46 1.80
N SER A 15 19.69 -30.55 0.90
CA SER A 15 20.94 -29.81 1.04
C SER A 15 20.85 -28.39 1.58
N ASP A 16 19.66 -27.82 1.84
CA ASP A 16 19.56 -26.40 2.19
C ASP A 16 18.45 -26.07 3.19
N ASN A 17 18.79 -26.07 4.48
CA ASN A 17 17.91 -25.71 5.59
C ASN A 17 17.24 -24.33 5.40
N ARG A 18 17.89 -23.40 4.69
CA ARG A 18 17.35 -22.05 4.44
C ARG A 18 16.04 -22.08 3.63
N LYS A 19 15.87 -23.07 2.75
CA LYS A 19 14.65 -23.20 1.93
C LYS A 19 13.47 -23.63 2.80
N MET A 20 13.69 -24.56 3.72
CA MET A 20 12.68 -25.03 4.66
C MET A 20 12.31 -23.94 5.65
N ASP A 21 13.27 -23.13 6.10
CA ASP A 21 13.01 -21.98 6.97
C ASP A 21 12.11 -20.93 6.31
N ILE A 22 12.30 -20.63 5.02
CA ILE A 22 11.43 -19.69 4.30
C ILE A 22 10.00 -20.24 4.20
N ILE A 23 9.83 -21.53 3.92
CA ILE A 23 8.50 -22.14 3.73
C ILE A 23 7.76 -22.25 5.07
N TRP A 24 8.39 -22.87 6.06
CA TRP A 24 7.77 -23.15 7.35
C TRP A 24 7.77 -21.92 8.26
N GLN A 25 8.93 -21.36 8.56
CA GLN A 25 9.02 -20.30 9.55
C GLN A 25 8.45 -18.98 9.05
N LYS A 26 8.55 -18.66 7.75
CA LYS A 26 8.06 -17.37 7.25
C LYS A 26 6.65 -17.43 6.68
N LYS A 27 6.40 -18.30 5.70
CA LYS A 27 5.11 -18.32 4.97
C LYS A 27 4.00 -19.00 5.74
N PHE A 28 4.29 -20.15 6.36
CA PHE A 28 3.29 -20.88 7.12
C PHE A 28 2.92 -20.14 8.41
N ASN A 29 3.92 -19.66 9.17
CA ASN A 29 3.69 -18.82 10.35
C ASN A 29 2.80 -17.61 10.06
N ALA A 30 3.11 -16.84 9.00
CA ALA A 30 2.30 -15.68 8.62
C ALA A 30 0.84 -16.04 8.27
N LYS A 31 0.60 -17.19 7.63
CA LYS A 31 -0.76 -17.65 7.30
C LYS A 31 -1.58 -18.08 8.52
N LEU A 32 -0.91 -18.50 9.58
CA LEU A 32 -1.53 -18.81 10.87
C LEU A 32 -1.69 -17.58 11.77
N GLY A 33 -1.32 -16.38 11.28
CA GLY A 33 -1.36 -15.14 12.05
C GLY A 33 -0.12 -14.91 12.92
N GLY A 34 0.93 -15.72 12.78
CA GLY A 34 2.18 -15.52 13.48
C GLY A 34 2.96 -14.32 12.95
N VAL A 35 3.79 -13.73 13.82
CA VAL A 35 4.66 -12.59 13.52
C VAL A 35 6.09 -13.08 13.33
N ASN A 36 6.69 -12.77 12.18
CA ASN A 36 8.05 -13.23 11.87
C ASN A 36 9.14 -12.24 12.33
N GLN A 37 8.88 -10.95 12.18
CA GLN A 37 9.84 -9.87 12.44
C GLN A 37 9.06 -8.66 12.94
N LEU A 38 9.64 -7.91 13.86
CA LEU A 38 9.02 -6.71 14.42
C LEU A 38 9.83 -5.49 14.00
N VAL A 39 9.15 -4.48 13.48
CA VAL A 39 9.77 -3.22 13.07
C VAL A 39 9.16 -2.09 13.89
N SER A 40 9.87 -1.68 14.95
CA SER A 40 9.39 -0.61 15.81
C SER A 40 9.42 0.74 15.08
N LEU A 41 8.25 1.16 14.59
CA LEU A 41 8.06 2.46 13.95
C LEU A 41 8.37 3.63 14.92
N MET A 42 8.11 3.44 16.22
CA MET A 42 8.47 4.40 17.25
C MET A 42 9.97 4.70 17.31
N ARG A 43 10.82 3.72 16.96
CA ARG A 43 12.27 3.93 16.88
C ARG A 43 12.67 4.71 15.62
N ALA A 44 11.89 4.61 14.55
CA ALA A 44 12.11 5.34 13.30
C ALA A 44 11.54 6.77 13.33
N LEU A 45 10.41 6.97 14.01
CA LEU A 45 9.74 8.26 14.19
C LEU A 45 10.22 8.90 15.49
N ALA A 46 11.45 9.44 15.49
CA ALA A 46 12.11 10.05 16.64
C ALA A 46 11.47 11.38 17.12
N SER A 47 10.14 11.44 17.29
CA SER A 47 9.41 12.64 17.73
C SER A 47 8.55 12.37 18.98
N PRO A 48 8.58 13.26 20.00
CA PRO A 48 7.72 13.17 21.19
C PRO A 48 6.22 13.13 20.89
N SER A 49 5.77 13.73 19.78
CA SER A 49 4.37 13.75 19.34
C SER A 49 3.91 12.41 18.74
N ALA A 50 4.82 11.49 18.42
CA ALA A 50 4.50 10.19 17.84
C ALA A 50 3.80 9.23 18.82
N ARG A 51 3.77 9.53 20.12
CA ARG A 51 3.17 8.65 21.14
C ARG A 51 1.64 8.53 21.06
N SER A 52 0.94 9.54 20.54
CA SER A 52 -0.52 9.52 20.36
C SER A 52 -0.96 9.17 18.94
N ASP A 53 0.00 9.12 18.00
CA ASP A 53 -0.25 8.85 16.59
C ASP A 53 -0.47 7.35 16.37
N VAL A 54 -1.56 7.04 15.70
CA VAL A 54 -1.96 5.69 15.31
C VAL A 54 -1.95 5.64 13.80
N PHE A 55 -0.92 5.00 13.26
CA PHE A 55 -0.75 4.81 11.82
C PHE A 55 -1.48 3.57 11.33
N MET A 56 -2.08 3.68 10.16
CA MET A 56 -2.51 2.54 9.36
C MET A 56 -1.93 2.66 7.95
N PHE A 57 -1.28 1.59 7.49
CA PHE A 57 -0.65 1.53 6.19
C PHE A 57 -1.52 0.75 5.21
N PHE A 58 -1.61 1.25 3.98
CA PHE A 58 -2.36 0.64 2.90
C PHE A 58 -1.44 0.38 1.70
N GLY A 59 -1.72 -0.70 1.00
CA GLY A 59 -1.11 -1.00 -0.30
C GLY A 59 -2.21 -1.19 -1.34
N ILE A 60 -2.13 -0.50 -2.47
CA ILE A 60 -3.10 -0.58 -3.56
C ILE A 60 -2.35 -0.91 -4.85
N ASP A 61 -2.82 -1.93 -5.56
CA ASP A 61 -2.29 -2.33 -6.86
C ASP A 61 -3.40 -2.77 -7.81
N CYS A 62 -3.21 -2.48 -9.09
CA CYS A 62 -4.12 -2.85 -10.17
C CYS A 62 -3.35 -3.70 -11.17
N THR A 63 -3.87 -4.89 -11.47
CA THR A 63 -3.31 -5.77 -12.48
C THR A 63 -4.24 -5.85 -13.68
N HIS A 64 -3.66 -5.65 -14.87
CA HIS A 64 -4.36 -5.68 -16.15
C HIS A 64 -3.89 -6.88 -16.98
N ILE A 65 -4.84 -7.61 -17.57
CA ILE A 65 -4.52 -8.71 -18.47
C ILE A 65 -4.48 -8.16 -19.89
N THR A 66 -3.30 -8.11 -20.50
CA THR A 66 -3.07 -7.47 -21.80
C THR A 66 -3.48 -8.32 -23.01
N CYS A 67 -3.86 -9.59 -22.81
CA CYS A 67 -4.08 -10.55 -23.91
C CYS A 67 -5.52 -10.59 -24.49
N SER A 68 -6.52 -9.89 -23.94
CA SER A 68 -7.84 -9.79 -24.60
C SER A 68 -8.69 -8.59 -24.11
N ARG A 69 -9.56 -8.06 -24.99
CA ARG A 69 -10.37 -6.85 -24.74
C ARG A 69 -11.49 -7.00 -23.71
N GLU A 70 -11.89 -8.23 -23.40
CA GLU A 70 -13.03 -8.55 -22.52
C GLU A 70 -12.61 -8.97 -21.11
N ARG A 71 -11.32 -8.95 -20.80
CA ARG A 71 -10.85 -9.36 -19.47
C ARG A 71 -10.92 -8.22 -18.47
N PRO A 72 -11.45 -8.47 -17.27
CA PRO A 72 -11.51 -7.46 -16.23
C PRO A 72 -10.11 -7.15 -15.69
N SER A 73 -9.97 -5.94 -15.17
CA SER A 73 -8.84 -5.62 -14.32
C SER A 73 -9.11 -6.15 -12.91
N ILE A 74 -8.05 -6.48 -12.17
CA ILE A 74 -8.16 -6.91 -10.78
C ILE A 74 -7.47 -5.84 -9.95
N ALA A 75 -8.22 -5.21 -9.04
CA ALA A 75 -7.67 -4.29 -8.06
C ALA A 75 -7.59 -5.00 -6.71
N ALA A 76 -6.47 -4.82 -6.02
CA ALA A 76 -6.26 -5.33 -4.68
C ALA A 76 -5.88 -4.17 -3.77
N ILE A 77 -6.50 -4.13 -2.59
CA ILE A 77 -6.12 -3.24 -1.51
C ILE A 77 -5.83 -4.07 -0.26
N ILE A 78 -4.75 -3.73 0.43
CA ILE A 78 -4.41 -4.27 1.73
C ILE A 78 -4.35 -3.14 2.75
N GLY A 79 -4.66 -3.44 4.00
CA GLY A 79 -4.52 -2.55 5.15
C GLY A 79 -3.86 -3.26 6.32
N SER A 80 -2.90 -2.63 6.99
CA SER A 80 -2.30 -3.15 8.21
C SER A 80 -3.34 -3.26 9.32
N LYS A 81 -3.33 -4.34 10.10
CA LYS A 81 -4.30 -4.56 11.19
C LYS A 81 -3.85 -4.01 12.53
N ASP A 82 -2.54 -3.93 12.75
CA ASP A 82 -1.97 -3.61 14.06
C ASP A 82 -1.68 -2.12 14.20
N SER A 83 -2.03 -1.56 15.37
CA SER A 83 -1.68 -0.18 15.76
C SER A 83 -0.29 -0.08 16.42
N THR A 84 0.29 -1.19 16.87
CA THR A 84 1.44 -1.21 17.79
C THR A 84 2.68 -1.86 17.19
N SER A 85 3.49 -1.10 16.45
CA SER A 85 4.91 -1.41 16.13
C SER A 85 5.21 -2.72 15.38
N VAL A 86 4.22 -3.55 15.06
CA VAL A 86 4.45 -4.83 14.39
C VAL A 86 4.18 -4.70 12.89
N TYR A 87 3.07 -4.07 12.49
CA TYR A 87 2.67 -3.84 11.10
C TYR A 87 2.87 -5.04 10.16
N THR A 88 2.88 -6.27 10.69
CA THR A 88 3.14 -7.48 9.89
C THR A 88 1.87 -8.16 9.44
N GLN A 89 0.76 -7.93 10.14
CA GLN A 89 -0.53 -8.48 9.76
C GLN A 89 -1.30 -7.48 8.90
N CYS A 90 -1.80 -7.96 7.77
CA CYS A 90 -2.60 -7.16 6.85
C CYS A 90 -3.90 -7.89 6.51
N ALA A 91 -4.98 -7.14 6.39
CA ALA A 91 -6.22 -7.59 5.77
C ALA A 91 -6.23 -7.16 4.31
N GLY A 92 -6.73 -8.01 3.42
CA GLY A 92 -6.83 -7.73 1.98
C GLY A 92 -8.27 -7.72 1.51
N ARG A 93 -8.56 -6.91 0.49
CA ARG A 93 -9.77 -6.94 -0.32
C ARG A 93 -9.36 -6.95 -1.78
N VAL A 94 -10.06 -7.74 -2.58
CA VAL A 94 -9.80 -7.90 -4.01
C VAL A 94 -11.11 -7.68 -4.74
N VAL A 95 -11.08 -6.83 -5.76
CA VAL A 95 -12.23 -6.54 -6.60
C VAL A 95 -11.91 -6.77 -8.06
N GLN A 96 -12.86 -7.40 -8.74
CA GLN A 96 -12.85 -7.55 -10.18
C GLN A 96 -13.58 -6.35 -10.79
N GLN A 97 -12.96 -5.65 -11.72
CA GLN A 97 -13.52 -4.43 -12.30
C GLN A 97 -13.56 -4.47 -13.82
N PHE A 98 -14.77 -4.28 -14.35
CA PHE A 98 -15.05 -4.28 -15.78
C PHE A 98 -15.05 -2.87 -16.35
N SER A 99 -14.46 -2.74 -17.53
CA SER A 99 -14.46 -1.51 -18.30
C SER A 99 -15.81 -1.33 -19.00
N PRO A 100 -16.56 -0.24 -18.76
CA PRO A 100 -17.88 -0.06 -19.36
C PRO A 100 -17.87 0.26 -20.87
N LYS A 101 -16.70 0.51 -21.48
CA LYS A 101 -16.60 1.12 -22.83
C LYS A 101 -15.42 0.60 -23.68
N GLY A 102 -15.05 -0.67 -23.55
CA GLY A 102 -13.99 -1.27 -24.37
C GLY A 102 -12.57 -0.77 -24.08
N LYS A 103 -12.34 -0.03 -22.98
CA LYS A 103 -10.97 0.19 -22.48
C LYS A 103 -10.40 -1.12 -21.97
N ILE A 104 -9.18 -1.43 -22.38
CA ILE A 104 -8.47 -2.69 -22.06
C ILE A 104 -8.08 -2.74 -20.57
N ALA A 105 -7.83 -1.59 -19.95
CA ALA A 105 -7.38 -1.49 -18.57
C ALA A 105 -8.18 -0.41 -17.81
N LEU A 106 -8.56 -0.70 -16.57
CA LEU A 106 -9.16 0.27 -15.67
C LEU A 106 -8.21 0.49 -14.50
N GLU A 107 -7.48 1.61 -14.50
CA GLU A 107 -6.47 1.90 -13.48
C GLU A 107 -7.08 2.34 -12.14
N ILE A 108 -8.19 3.07 -12.20
CA ILE A 108 -8.87 3.62 -11.02
C ILE A 108 -9.64 2.49 -10.33
N VAL A 109 -9.40 2.29 -9.04
CA VAL A 109 -10.14 1.30 -8.25
C VAL A 109 -11.59 1.74 -8.08
N LYS A 110 -12.54 0.92 -8.57
CA LYS A 110 -13.97 1.19 -8.35
C LYS A 110 -14.34 0.96 -6.89
N ASP A 111 -15.25 1.80 -6.39
CA ASP A 111 -15.80 1.69 -5.03
C ASP A 111 -14.73 1.61 -3.92
N LEU A 112 -13.59 2.26 -4.15
CA LEU A 112 -12.47 2.28 -3.21
C LEU A 112 -12.90 2.74 -1.80
N HIS A 113 -13.87 3.65 -1.71
CA HIS A 113 -14.43 4.11 -0.44
C HIS A 113 -15.00 2.97 0.41
N ILE A 114 -15.68 1.99 -0.21
CA ILE A 114 -16.22 0.82 0.48
C ILE A 114 -15.07 -0.04 1.01
N LEU A 115 -14.08 -0.34 0.16
CA LEU A 115 -12.95 -1.21 0.52
C LEU A 115 -12.10 -0.61 1.64
N VAL A 116 -11.84 0.70 1.57
CA VAL A 116 -11.13 1.44 2.62
C VAL A 116 -11.97 1.47 3.90
N GLY A 117 -13.28 1.67 3.78
CA GLY A 117 -14.20 1.65 4.90
C GLY A 117 -14.20 0.32 5.64
N GLU A 118 -14.30 -0.80 4.91
CA GLU A 118 -14.22 -2.15 5.48
C GLU A 118 -12.90 -2.39 6.23
N LEU A 119 -11.77 -1.97 5.66
CA LEU A 119 -10.46 -2.13 6.28
C LEU A 119 -10.32 -1.25 7.54
N LEU A 120 -10.84 -0.03 7.52
CA LEU A 120 -10.87 0.86 8.69
C LEU A 120 -11.76 0.30 9.80
N CYS A 121 -12.91 -0.28 9.47
CA CYS A 121 -13.77 -0.98 10.42
C CYS A 121 -13.04 -2.19 11.02
N GLU A 122 -12.37 -2.99 10.21
CA GLU A 122 -11.59 -4.15 10.69
C GLU A 122 -10.46 -3.71 11.63
N PHE A 123 -9.77 -2.61 11.30
CA PHE A 123 -8.76 -2.01 12.18
C PHE A 123 -9.36 -1.53 13.50
N SER A 124 -10.49 -0.82 13.45
CA SER A 124 -11.18 -0.31 14.65
C SER A 124 -11.62 -1.45 15.56
N ASN A 125 -12.17 -2.52 14.98
CA ASN A 125 -12.60 -3.71 15.72
C ASN A 125 -11.41 -4.40 16.41
N HIS A 126 -10.24 -4.40 15.77
CA HIS A 126 -9.04 -5.03 16.32
C HIS A 126 -8.35 -4.19 17.41
N ASN A 127 -8.35 -2.86 17.27
CA ASN A 127 -7.58 -1.96 18.14
C ASN A 127 -8.45 -1.13 19.10
N SER A 128 -9.78 -1.25 19.02
CA SER A 128 -10.77 -0.43 19.73
C SER A 128 -10.59 1.08 19.52
N ARG A 129 -9.92 1.48 18.43
CA ARG A 129 -9.65 2.87 18.07
C ARG A 129 -9.40 2.98 16.57
N LEU A 130 -9.86 4.08 15.98
CA LEU A 130 -9.57 4.44 14.59
C LEU A 130 -8.18 5.10 14.47
N PRO A 131 -7.45 4.85 13.36
CA PRO A 131 -6.16 5.47 13.11
C PRO A 131 -6.28 6.97 12.84
N ASN A 132 -5.32 7.78 13.27
CA ASN A 132 -5.33 9.23 12.98
C ASN A 132 -4.37 9.61 11.85
N LYS A 133 -3.52 8.69 11.38
CA LYS A 133 -2.63 8.83 10.21
C LYS A 133 -2.84 7.66 9.25
N LEU A 134 -3.22 7.95 8.01
CA LEU A 134 -3.35 6.95 6.95
C LEU A 134 -2.24 7.14 5.92
N VAL A 135 -1.53 6.06 5.58
CA VAL A 135 -0.46 6.08 4.58
C VAL A 135 -0.79 5.09 3.48
N PHE A 136 -1.02 5.58 2.27
CA PHE A 136 -1.37 4.77 1.11
C PHE A 136 -0.19 4.65 0.17
N TYR A 137 0.22 3.42 -0.15
CA TYR A 137 1.17 3.11 -1.22
C TYR A 137 0.40 2.59 -2.44
N ARG A 138 0.33 3.38 -3.50
CA ARG A 138 -0.33 3.02 -4.77
C ARG A 138 0.73 2.69 -5.82
N ALA A 139 0.81 1.43 -6.24
CA ALA A 139 1.75 0.92 -7.24
C ALA A 139 1.13 0.85 -8.65
N GLY A 140 1.91 0.75 -9.72
CA GLY A 140 1.37 0.40 -11.05
C GLY A 140 0.67 1.51 -11.84
N VAL A 141 0.72 2.76 -11.39
CA VAL A 141 0.06 3.88 -12.08
C VAL A 141 0.89 4.43 -13.23
N ASP A 142 0.34 4.43 -14.44
CA ASP A 142 0.93 5.06 -15.62
C ASP A 142 0.95 6.60 -15.54
N ASP A 143 1.96 7.25 -16.14
CA ASP A 143 2.09 8.72 -16.12
C ASP A 143 0.86 9.45 -16.70
N GLY A 144 0.32 8.97 -17.82
CA GLY A 144 -0.84 9.61 -18.46
C GLY A 144 -2.17 9.49 -17.67
N SER A 145 -2.22 8.58 -16.70
CA SER A 145 -3.41 8.34 -15.86
C SER A 145 -3.25 8.88 -14.44
N PHE A 146 -2.05 9.35 -14.08
CA PHE A 146 -1.67 9.69 -12.72
C PHE A 146 -2.62 10.69 -12.04
N GLN A 147 -2.83 11.87 -12.63
CA GLN A 147 -3.69 12.90 -12.01
C GLN A 147 -5.12 12.40 -11.79
N LYS A 148 -5.66 11.66 -12.76
CA LYS A 148 -7.01 11.08 -12.66
C LYS A 148 -7.10 10.05 -11.55
N VAL A 149 -6.07 9.22 -11.37
CA VAL A 149 -6.01 8.24 -10.27
C VAL A 149 -5.97 8.98 -8.94
N LEU A 150 -5.06 9.93 -8.77
CA LEU A 150 -4.94 10.73 -7.56
C LEU A 150 -6.28 11.38 -7.19
N ASP A 151 -6.89 12.13 -8.11
CA ASP A 151 -8.11 12.88 -7.82
C ASP A 151 -9.31 11.97 -7.48
N ASN A 152 -9.47 10.84 -8.18
CA ASN A 152 -10.61 9.95 -7.94
C ASN A 152 -10.41 9.10 -6.69
N GLU A 153 -9.23 8.51 -6.50
CA GLU A 153 -8.96 7.64 -5.36
C GLU A 153 -8.86 8.43 -4.06
N LEU A 154 -8.25 9.62 -4.07
CA LEU A 154 -8.18 10.47 -2.89
C LEU A 154 -9.58 10.93 -2.45
N ARG A 155 -10.45 11.33 -3.38
CA ARG A 155 -11.85 11.66 -3.07
C ARG A 155 -12.60 10.46 -2.48
N ALA A 156 -12.36 9.25 -2.98
CA ALA A 156 -12.97 8.04 -2.44
C ALA A 156 -12.47 7.74 -1.01
N ILE A 157 -11.18 7.88 -0.74
CA ILE A 157 -10.61 7.71 0.60
C ILE A 157 -11.19 8.75 1.57
N GLN A 158 -11.26 10.01 1.16
CA GLN A 158 -11.87 11.08 1.97
C GLN A 158 -13.32 10.78 2.31
N ARG A 159 -14.09 10.28 1.33
CA ARG A 159 -15.47 9.87 1.53
C ARG A 159 -15.58 8.79 2.61
N ALA A 160 -14.76 7.74 2.52
CA ALA A 160 -14.73 6.67 3.53
C ALA A 160 -14.41 7.21 4.94
N CYS A 161 -13.45 8.14 5.03
CA CYS A 161 -13.08 8.75 6.31
C CYS A 161 -14.23 9.60 6.88
N LYS A 162 -14.93 10.39 6.06
CA LYS A 162 -16.07 11.19 6.50
C LYS A 162 -17.24 10.33 6.98
N GLU A 163 -17.51 9.24 6.26
CA GLU A 163 -18.59 8.30 6.60
C GLU A 163 -18.31 7.57 7.93
N LEU A 164 -17.05 7.20 8.21
CA LEU A 164 -16.70 6.42 9.41
C LEU A 164 -16.36 7.22 10.67
N TYR A 165 -15.64 8.34 10.54
CA TYR A 165 -15.20 9.14 11.71
C TYR A 165 -16.33 10.07 12.20
N GLY A 166 -17.35 10.28 11.37
CA GLY A 166 -18.46 11.17 11.66
C GLY A 166 -18.08 12.65 11.64
N HIS A 167 -19.09 13.52 11.81
CA HIS A 167 -18.92 14.98 11.66
C HIS A 167 -18.20 15.65 12.85
N ASN A 168 -18.12 15.00 14.01
CA ASN A 168 -17.62 15.62 15.25
C ASN A 168 -16.21 15.16 15.67
N GLN A 169 -15.57 14.26 14.92
CA GLN A 169 -14.20 13.82 15.19
C GLN A 169 -13.20 14.48 14.24
N LEU A 170 -11.96 14.60 14.71
CA LEU A 170 -10.83 14.97 13.88
C LEU A 170 -10.60 13.90 12.81
N LEU A 171 -10.77 14.29 11.54
CA LEU A 171 -10.47 13.43 10.41
C LEU A 171 -8.98 13.08 10.39
N PRO A 172 -8.62 11.87 9.93
CA PRO A 172 -7.24 11.45 9.89
C PRO A 172 -6.44 12.24 8.85
N GLN A 173 -5.14 12.39 9.08
CA GLN A 173 -4.23 12.91 8.05
C GLN A 173 -3.97 11.81 7.03
N ILE A 174 -3.99 12.17 5.73
CA ILE A 174 -3.80 11.22 4.64
C ILE A 174 -2.48 11.54 3.95
N CYS A 175 -1.62 10.54 3.83
CA CYS A 175 -0.44 10.56 2.98
C CYS A 175 -0.67 9.57 1.84
N PHE A 176 -0.70 10.05 0.60
CA PHE A 176 -0.87 9.24 -0.59
C PHE A 176 0.43 9.21 -1.37
N ILE A 177 0.99 8.02 -1.56
CA ILE A 177 2.32 7.80 -2.13
C ILE A 177 2.19 6.95 -3.37
N ILE A 178 2.55 7.51 -4.53
CA ILE A 178 2.68 6.73 -5.76
C ILE A 178 4.05 6.08 -5.80
N VAL A 179 4.08 4.78 -6.05
CA VAL A 179 5.31 4.01 -6.18
C VAL A 179 5.47 3.51 -7.60
N LYS A 180 6.52 3.97 -8.29
CA LYS A 180 6.89 3.48 -9.63
C LYS A 180 8.15 2.64 -9.56
N LYS A 181 8.02 1.36 -9.88
CA LYS A 181 9.15 0.41 -9.96
C LYS A 181 9.64 0.18 -11.38
N HIS A 182 8.80 0.45 -12.38
CA HIS A 182 9.11 0.27 -13.79
C HIS A 182 9.32 1.63 -14.45
N HIS A 183 10.58 2.06 -14.50
CA HIS A 183 11.01 3.26 -15.21
C HIS A 183 12.42 3.04 -15.80
N ASN A 184 12.88 4.00 -16.60
CA ASN A 184 14.18 3.91 -17.27
C ASN A 184 15.35 4.41 -16.42
N THR A 185 15.10 5.09 -15.30
CA THR A 185 16.12 5.53 -14.36
C THR A 185 16.83 4.35 -13.68
N ARG A 186 18.15 4.44 -13.49
CA ARG A 186 19.01 3.40 -12.90
C ARG A 186 19.84 3.87 -11.69
N THR A 187 19.70 5.13 -11.29
CA THR A 187 20.45 5.77 -10.20
C THR A 187 19.50 6.23 -9.09
N ALA A 188 19.88 6.03 -7.82
CA ALA A 188 19.15 6.57 -6.67
C ALA A 188 19.59 8.02 -6.46
N ILE A 189 18.69 8.96 -6.69
CA ILE A 189 18.96 10.41 -6.70
C ILE A 189 17.75 11.12 -6.09
N ASP A 190 18.02 12.07 -5.20
CA ASP A 190 17.04 12.92 -4.50
C ASP A 190 17.11 14.41 -4.91
N THR A 191 18.12 14.84 -5.68
CA THR A 191 18.30 16.27 -6.00
C THR A 191 18.12 16.67 -7.48
N ASP A 192 18.63 15.90 -8.45
CA ASP A 192 18.84 16.45 -9.81
C ASP A 192 17.81 15.97 -10.87
N ILE A 193 17.16 14.82 -10.64
CA ILE A 193 16.25 14.16 -11.61
C ILE A 193 14.81 14.02 -11.09
N VAL A 194 14.49 14.76 -10.05
CA VAL A 194 13.17 14.80 -9.39
C VAL A 194 12.33 15.96 -9.93
N SER A 195 11.02 15.95 -9.68
CA SER A 195 10.11 17.00 -10.14
C SER A 195 10.48 18.34 -9.46
N PRO A 196 10.69 19.43 -10.21
CA PRO A 196 11.06 20.73 -9.63
C PRO A 196 9.96 21.33 -8.72
N ASN A 197 8.72 20.87 -8.88
CA ASN A 197 7.54 21.36 -8.17
C ASN A 197 6.84 20.27 -7.32
N GLY A 198 7.45 19.10 -7.15
CA GLY A 198 6.84 17.96 -6.44
C GLY A 198 7.75 17.41 -5.36
N PHE A 199 7.17 16.69 -4.39
CA PHE A 199 7.94 15.94 -3.41
C PHE A 199 8.12 14.50 -3.89
N ASP A 200 9.16 14.26 -4.68
CA ASP A 200 9.52 12.93 -5.15
C ASP A 200 10.99 12.59 -4.97
N PHE A 201 11.27 11.29 -4.77
CA PHE A 201 12.63 10.79 -4.64
C PHE A 201 12.75 9.36 -5.14
N TYR A 202 13.96 9.00 -5.58
CA TYR A 202 14.30 7.61 -5.91
C TYR A 202 14.95 6.92 -4.70
N LEU A 203 14.45 5.75 -4.33
CA LEU A 203 15.02 4.93 -3.25
C LEU A 203 15.38 3.53 -3.75
N ASN A 204 16.65 3.16 -3.62
CA ASN A 204 17.08 1.78 -3.79
C ASN A 204 17.08 1.05 -2.44
N SER A 205 15.98 0.39 -2.12
CA SER A 205 15.80 -0.31 -0.84
C SER A 205 16.24 -1.78 -0.84
N HIS A 206 16.90 -2.26 -1.90
CA HIS A 206 17.28 -3.67 -2.03
C HIS A 206 18.72 -3.83 -2.55
N ALA A 207 19.37 -4.91 -2.12
CA ALA A 207 20.65 -5.32 -2.68
C ALA A 207 20.48 -5.86 -4.12
N ALA A 208 21.39 -5.46 -5.02
CA ALA A 208 21.45 -5.97 -6.37
C ALA A 208 22.04 -7.40 -6.37
N ILE A 209 21.21 -8.42 -6.21
CA ILE A 209 21.67 -9.83 -6.23
C ILE A 209 22.25 -10.19 -7.60
N GLN A 210 21.68 -9.64 -8.68
CA GLN A 210 22.15 -9.81 -10.04
C GLN A 210 21.81 -8.58 -10.89
N GLY A 211 22.73 -8.16 -11.76
CA GLY A 211 22.53 -7.05 -12.68
C GLY A 211 22.45 -5.68 -11.98
N THR A 212 21.82 -4.71 -12.63
CA THR A 212 21.66 -3.34 -12.12
C THR A 212 20.34 -3.20 -11.37
N SER A 213 20.39 -2.74 -10.12
CA SER A 213 19.19 -2.39 -9.35
C SER A 213 18.35 -1.34 -10.07
N LYS A 214 17.03 -1.46 -9.94
CA LYS A 214 16.08 -0.43 -10.33
C LYS A 214 15.57 0.25 -9.06
N PRO A 215 16.05 1.45 -8.71
CA PRO A 215 15.49 2.19 -7.58
C PRO A 215 14.01 2.43 -7.83
N ALA A 216 13.18 2.48 -6.78
CA ALA A 216 11.78 2.84 -6.94
C ALA A 216 11.61 4.35 -6.78
N LEU A 217 10.82 4.97 -7.65
CA LEU A 217 10.40 6.37 -7.54
C LEU A 217 9.18 6.48 -6.63
N PHE A 218 9.28 7.32 -5.60
CA PHE A 218 8.19 7.64 -4.69
C PHE A 218 7.75 9.09 -4.93
N LYS A 219 6.46 9.32 -5.17
CA LYS A 219 5.87 10.66 -5.26
C LYS A 219 4.86 10.87 -4.14
N PHE A 220 5.03 11.90 -3.33
CA PHE A 220 4.24 12.15 -2.13
C PHE A 220 3.17 13.19 -2.37
N TYR A 221 1.98 12.91 -1.84
CA TYR A 221 0.86 13.82 -1.77
C TYR A 221 0.34 13.78 -0.33
N MET A 222 0.72 14.79 0.46
CA MET A 222 0.26 14.92 1.84
C MET A 222 -0.95 15.84 1.92
N MET A 223 -1.96 15.41 2.67
CA MET A 223 -3.18 16.16 2.85
C MET A 223 -3.63 16.11 4.31
N LYS A 224 -3.88 17.30 4.87
CA LYS A 224 -4.53 17.45 6.16
C LYS A 224 -6.00 17.72 5.92
N LEU A 225 -6.86 16.80 6.35
CA LEU A 225 -8.31 17.00 6.33
C LEU A 225 -8.68 17.96 7.46
N VAL A 226 -8.85 19.24 7.12
CA VAL A 226 -9.46 20.22 8.04
C VAL A 226 -10.95 20.26 7.76
N LEU A 227 -11.76 20.29 8.82
CA LEU A 227 -13.24 20.22 8.77
C LEU A 227 -13.90 21.22 7.81
N HIS A 228 -13.19 22.22 7.29
CA HIS A 228 -13.70 23.25 6.38
C HIS A 228 -12.80 23.65 5.20
N GLN A 229 -11.66 23.00 4.92
CA GLN A 229 -10.85 23.39 3.73
C GLN A 229 -9.84 22.33 3.27
N MET A 230 -9.70 22.21 1.93
CA MET A 230 -8.61 21.49 1.26
C MET A 230 -7.34 22.34 1.34
N ILE A 231 -6.35 21.89 2.10
CA ILE A 231 -5.00 22.49 2.06
C ILE A 231 -4.07 21.42 1.49
N PHE A 232 -3.65 21.61 0.24
CA PHE A 232 -2.46 20.98 -0.30
C PHE A 232 -1.28 21.80 0.18
N ASN A 233 -0.45 21.25 1.05
CA ASN A 233 0.86 21.84 1.30
C ASN A 233 1.77 21.33 0.18
N ASN A 234 2.14 22.23 -0.72
CA ASN A 234 3.24 22.05 -1.66
C ASN A 234 4.58 22.11 -0.92
#